data_AF-A0A0U1NQF6-F1
#
_entry.id   AF-A0A0U1NQF6-F1
#
_cell.length_a   1.000
_cell.length_b   1.000
_cell.length_c   1.000
_cell.angle_alpha   90.00
_cell.angle_beta   90.00
_cell.angle_gamma   90.00
#
_symmetry.space_group_name_H-M   'P 1'
#
loop_
_entity.id
_entity.type
_entity.pdbx_description
1 polymer ?
#
loop_
_entity_poly.entity_id
_entity_poly.type
_entity_poly.pdbx_seq_one_letter_code
_entity_poly.pdbx_strand_id
1 'polypeptide(L)'
;MKRKVYICLLLLLLFPISTSAQMLDAESLPNNLREDLLLNTGFFEGEQAYSTVAGNFDGQGISFGILQFNLGQNTLEPLLEEYIRNYPRDFETIFGEEKSQTLKQILKESHNTQRKWATTISIPGQAHKLKPDWQQAFEQMGKTKENQQIQRKYALVYIELALGISQQLGIKSTQGLAFSFDQIVNDGSFPQYKDVKKEVGARGNIDDKERLQIILRFIKKGVQYERRDLIFRGSGLYFGRDYKINNYGQLSYRNNWR
;
A
#
# COMPACT_ATOMS: atom_id res chain seq x y z
N MET A 1 -6.22 0.89 20.16
CA MET A 1 -7.35 0.09 19.67
C MET A 1 -8.26 0.95 18.79
N LYS A 2 -8.04 0.96 17.47
CA LYS A 2 -8.94 1.62 16.51
C LYS A 2 -9.16 0.69 15.33
N ARG A 3 -10.43 0.33 15.11
CA ARG A 3 -10.91 -0.50 14.00
C ARG A 3 -10.46 0.14 12.68
N LYS A 4 -9.57 -0.53 11.94
CA LYS A 4 -9.34 -0.29 10.50
C LYS A 4 -10.58 -0.84 9.76
N VAL A 5 -11.63 -0.02 9.68
CA VAL A 5 -12.91 -0.37 9.06
C VAL A 5 -12.73 -0.35 7.53
N TYR A 6 -12.94 -1.50 6.88
CA TYR A 6 -13.54 -1.71 5.54
C TYR A 6 -13.46 -0.55 4.53
N ILE A 7 -12.30 -0.25 3.94
CA ILE A 7 -12.21 0.83 2.94
C ILE A 7 -11.86 0.36 1.51
N CYS A 8 -11.13 -0.74 1.29
CA CYS A 8 -10.69 -1.05 -0.08
C CYS A 8 -11.79 -1.51 -1.05
N LEU A 9 -12.87 -2.16 -0.59
CA LEU A 9 -13.95 -2.64 -1.47
C LEU A 9 -15.20 -1.73 -1.51
N LEU A 10 -15.36 -0.79 -0.56
CA LEU A 10 -16.50 0.13 -0.53
C LEU A 10 -16.21 1.51 -1.16
N LEU A 11 -14.96 1.79 -1.54
CA LEU A 11 -14.56 3.07 -2.14
C LEU A 11 -15.17 3.34 -3.53
N LEU A 12 -15.68 2.31 -4.21
CA LEU A 12 -16.46 2.47 -5.44
C LEU A 12 -17.81 3.19 -5.22
N LEU A 13 -18.29 3.33 -3.97
CA LEU A 13 -19.61 3.91 -3.67
C LEU A 13 -19.58 5.32 -3.06
N LEU A 14 -18.42 5.88 -2.73
CA LEU A 14 -18.32 7.23 -2.11
C LEU A 14 -17.67 8.30 -3.00
N PHE A 15 -17.12 7.91 -4.15
CA PHE A 15 -16.72 8.84 -5.18
C PHE A 15 -17.64 8.64 -6.37
N PRO A 16 -18.59 9.56 -6.66
CA PRO A 16 -19.23 9.55 -7.96
C PRO A 16 -18.08 9.67 -8.98
N ILE A 17 -17.85 8.60 -9.73
CA ILE A 17 -16.99 8.64 -10.90
C ILE A 17 -17.67 9.64 -11.82
N SER A 18 -17.18 10.86 -11.82
CA SER A 18 -17.61 11.90 -12.74
C SER A 18 -17.33 11.39 -14.14
N THR A 19 -18.36 10.89 -14.83
CA THR A 19 -18.34 10.61 -16.25
C THR A 19 -18.11 11.93 -16.99
N SER A 20 -16.85 12.29 -17.25
CA SER A 20 -16.33 13.20 -18.30
C SER A 20 -15.09 14.00 -17.88
N ALA A 21 -13.99 13.31 -17.66
CA ALA A 21 -12.62 13.76 -17.95
C ALA A 21 -11.79 12.46 -17.93
N GLN A 22 -10.90 12.25 -18.91
CA GLN A 22 -10.11 11.02 -19.07
C GLN A 22 -9.76 10.41 -17.71
N MET A 23 -10.29 9.22 -17.42
CA MET A 23 -9.77 8.45 -16.29
C MET A 23 -8.29 8.28 -16.54
N LEU A 24 -7.47 8.77 -15.61
CA LEU A 24 -6.03 8.63 -15.67
C LEU A 24 -5.73 7.16 -15.43
N ASP A 25 -5.58 6.42 -16.52
CA ASP A 25 -5.30 4.98 -16.48
C ASP A 25 -3.98 4.74 -15.74
N ALA A 26 -4.03 4.11 -14.56
CA ALA A 26 -2.83 3.70 -13.83
C ALA A 26 -1.82 2.94 -14.70
N GLU A 27 -2.27 2.21 -15.74
CA GLU A 27 -1.43 1.48 -16.70
C GLU A 27 -0.71 2.41 -17.69
N SER A 28 -1.21 3.63 -17.91
CA SER A 28 -0.58 4.64 -18.77
C SER A 28 0.68 5.26 -18.17
N LEU A 29 0.85 5.22 -16.84
CA LEU A 29 2.06 5.71 -16.20
C LEU A 29 3.30 4.91 -16.66
N PRO A 30 4.49 5.53 -16.72
CA PRO A 30 5.72 4.80 -16.94
C PRO A 30 5.92 3.68 -15.89
N ASN A 31 6.35 2.49 -16.34
CA ASN A 31 6.60 1.34 -15.44
C ASN A 31 7.54 1.68 -14.28
N ASN A 32 8.60 2.44 -14.56
CA ASN A 32 9.56 2.89 -13.54
C ASN A 32 8.93 3.84 -12.53
N LEU A 33 8.02 4.74 -12.94
CA LEU A 33 7.31 5.59 -12.00
C LEU A 33 6.38 4.77 -11.10
N ARG A 34 5.66 3.77 -11.64
CA ARG A 34 4.85 2.86 -10.81
C ARG A 34 5.70 2.10 -9.79
N GLU A 35 6.85 1.60 -10.22
CA GLU A 35 7.79 0.91 -9.33
C GLU A 35 8.33 1.86 -8.25
N ASP A 36 8.71 3.08 -8.61
CA ASP A 36 9.19 4.10 -7.68
C ASP A 36 8.13 4.47 -6.63
N LEU A 37 6.84 4.56 -7.01
CA LEU A 37 5.74 4.75 -6.07
C LEU A 37 5.65 3.60 -5.06
N LEU A 38 5.74 2.36 -5.55
CA LEU A 38 5.68 1.16 -4.73
C LEU A 38 6.87 1.08 -3.76
N LEU A 39 8.08 1.27 -4.24
CA LEU A 39 9.30 1.21 -3.44
C LEU A 39 9.37 2.36 -2.42
N ASN A 40 8.89 3.55 -2.79
CA ASN A 40 8.78 4.69 -1.88
C ASN A 40 7.84 4.40 -0.71
N THR A 41 6.64 3.90 -0.98
CA THR A 41 5.68 3.55 0.09
C THR A 41 6.16 2.32 0.87
N GLY A 42 6.68 1.31 0.17
CA GLY A 42 7.16 0.06 0.74
C GLY A 42 8.37 0.23 1.66
N PHE A 43 9.18 1.28 1.47
CA PHE A 43 10.24 1.65 2.41
C PHE A 43 9.71 1.75 3.84
N PHE A 44 8.54 2.36 4.03
CA PHE A 44 7.98 2.55 5.36
C PHE A 44 7.26 1.31 5.91
N GLU A 45 6.93 0.33 5.06
CA GLU A 45 6.26 -0.91 5.44
C GLU A 45 7.23 -1.96 6.00
N GLY A 46 8.47 -1.97 5.53
CA GLY A 46 9.51 -2.87 6.01
C GLY A 46 10.80 -2.80 5.21
N GLU A 47 11.67 -3.77 5.43
CA GLU A 47 13.02 -3.78 4.85
C GLU A 47 13.16 -4.67 3.61
N GLN A 48 12.20 -5.56 3.38
CA GLN A 48 12.29 -6.59 2.34
C GLN A 48 11.40 -6.31 1.13
N ALA A 49 10.88 -5.08 0.99
CA ALA A 49 10.03 -4.68 -0.13
C ALA A 49 8.89 -5.69 -0.36
N TYR A 50 8.83 -6.32 -1.54
CA TYR A 50 7.87 -7.36 -1.92
C TYR A 50 7.85 -8.61 -1.03
N SER A 51 8.91 -8.86 -0.25
CA SER A 51 9.03 -9.99 0.68
C SER A 51 8.70 -9.62 2.12
N THR A 52 8.40 -8.35 2.42
CA THR A 52 8.07 -7.93 3.79
C THR A 52 6.83 -8.68 4.25
N VAL A 53 6.94 -9.39 5.38
CA VAL A 53 5.81 -10.08 6.00
C VAL A 53 5.79 -9.82 7.50
N ALA A 54 4.59 -9.62 8.03
CA ALA A 54 4.33 -9.44 9.45
C ALA A 54 3.18 -10.34 9.92
N GLY A 55 3.29 -10.77 11.18
CA GLY A 55 2.24 -11.53 11.86
C GLY A 55 1.04 -10.69 12.31
N ASN A 56 0.14 -11.31 13.05
CA ASN A 56 -1.10 -10.69 13.50
C ASN A 56 -0.93 -9.89 14.81
N PHE A 57 -0.25 -8.74 14.75
CA PHE A 57 -0.02 -7.89 15.92
C PHE A 57 -1.08 -6.79 16.14
N ASP A 58 -1.77 -6.38 15.08
CA ASP A 58 -2.76 -5.29 15.12
C ASP A 58 -4.20 -5.76 14.85
N GLY A 59 -4.40 -7.07 14.70
CA GLY A 59 -5.70 -7.67 14.41
C GLY A 59 -6.02 -7.77 12.92
N GLN A 60 -5.10 -7.43 12.02
CA GLN A 60 -5.28 -7.53 10.57
C GLN A 60 -4.91 -8.91 9.99
N GLY A 61 -4.55 -9.88 10.82
CA GLY A 61 -4.03 -11.16 10.33
C GLY A 61 -2.61 -11.02 9.79
N ILE A 62 -2.25 -11.81 8.78
CA ILE A 62 -0.96 -11.69 8.09
C ILE A 62 -0.99 -10.43 7.23
N SER A 63 0.09 -9.64 7.28
CA SER A 63 0.36 -8.57 6.32
C SER A 63 1.56 -8.95 5.48
N PHE A 64 1.44 -8.86 4.16
CA PHE A 64 2.45 -9.34 3.23
C PHE A 64 2.65 -8.39 2.04
N GLY A 65 3.90 -8.27 1.61
CA GLY A 65 4.26 -7.61 0.38
C GLY A 65 4.54 -6.11 0.51
N ILE A 66 4.83 -5.51 -0.65
CA ILE A 66 5.30 -4.13 -0.79
C ILE A 66 4.33 -3.09 -0.24
N LEU A 67 3.02 -3.39 -0.21
CA LEU A 67 1.97 -2.55 0.36
C LEU A 67 1.28 -3.15 1.60
N GLN A 68 1.83 -4.23 2.18
CA GLN A 68 1.23 -4.92 3.34
C GLN A 68 -0.23 -5.35 3.10
N PHE A 69 -0.47 -6.02 1.97
CA PHE A 69 -1.73 -6.71 1.69
C PHE A 69 -2.05 -7.65 2.85
N ASN A 70 -3.28 -7.60 3.39
CA ASN A 70 -3.61 -8.31 4.63
C ASN A 70 -4.99 -8.98 4.61
N LEU A 71 -5.09 -10.06 5.39
CA LEU A 71 -6.32 -10.85 5.54
C LEU A 71 -7.44 -10.06 6.24
N GLY A 72 -7.08 -9.09 7.08
CA GLY A 72 -8.03 -8.28 7.82
C GLY A 72 -8.88 -7.38 6.93
N GLN A 73 -8.33 -6.96 5.79
CA GLN A 73 -8.97 -6.10 4.80
C GLN A 73 -9.40 -6.84 3.53
N ASN A 74 -9.22 -8.17 3.48
CA ASN A 74 -9.45 -8.98 2.30
C ASN A 74 -8.61 -8.55 1.07
N THR A 75 -7.38 -8.07 1.30
CA THR A 75 -6.48 -7.61 0.22
C THR A 75 -5.39 -8.62 -0.10
N LEU A 76 -5.11 -9.57 0.80
CA LEU A 76 -4.11 -10.61 0.59
C LEU A 76 -4.69 -11.86 -0.08
N GLU A 77 -5.94 -12.19 0.23
CA GLU A 77 -6.68 -13.34 -0.28
C GLU A 77 -6.69 -13.37 -1.81
N PRO A 78 -7.15 -12.32 -2.54
CA PRO A 78 -7.19 -12.39 -3.99
C PRO A 78 -5.79 -12.49 -4.62
N LEU A 79 -4.77 -11.92 -3.97
CA LEU A 79 -3.37 -12.05 -4.40
C LEU A 79 -2.88 -13.50 -4.27
N LEU A 80 -3.13 -14.13 -3.12
CA LEU A 80 -2.76 -15.53 -2.88
C LEU A 80 -3.52 -16.48 -3.80
N GLU A 81 -4.81 -16.26 -4.01
CA GLU A 81 -5.63 -17.04 -4.94
C GLU A 81 -5.11 -16.94 -6.38
N GLU A 82 -4.75 -15.75 -6.83
CA GLU A 82 -4.17 -15.57 -8.16
C GLU A 82 -2.81 -16.28 -8.29
N TYR A 83 -1.96 -16.20 -7.27
CA TYR A 83 -0.66 -16.87 -7.28
C TYR A 83 -0.81 -18.40 -7.24
N ILE A 84 -1.68 -18.94 -6.39
CA ILE A 84 -1.98 -20.38 -6.31
C ILE A 84 -2.53 -20.90 -7.63
N ARG A 85 -3.41 -20.15 -8.27
CA ARG A 85 -4.05 -20.54 -9.53
C ARG A 85 -3.07 -20.54 -10.70
N ASN A 86 -2.23 -19.50 -10.81
CA ASN A 86 -1.35 -19.31 -11.95
C ASN A 86 0.01 -20.00 -11.79
N TYR A 87 0.48 -20.19 -10.55
CA TYR A 87 1.80 -20.74 -10.22
C TYR A 87 1.74 -21.83 -9.14
N PRO A 88 0.88 -22.86 -9.28
CA PRO A 88 0.64 -23.86 -8.22
C PRO A 88 1.88 -24.65 -7.82
N ARG A 89 2.74 -25.01 -8.79
CA ARG A 89 3.99 -25.75 -8.53
C ARG A 89 4.99 -24.92 -7.73
N ASP A 90 5.12 -23.64 -8.06
CA ASP A 90 6.01 -22.73 -7.35
C ASP A 90 5.53 -22.52 -5.90
N PHE A 91 4.23 -22.27 -5.74
CA PHE A 91 3.59 -22.19 -4.42
C PHE A 91 3.82 -23.46 -3.57
N GLU A 92 3.63 -24.65 -4.15
CA GLU A 92 3.86 -25.93 -3.45
C GLU A 92 5.33 -26.19 -3.13
N THR A 93 6.24 -25.76 -4.01
CA THR A 93 7.69 -25.87 -3.77
C THR A 93 8.11 -24.97 -2.60
N ILE A 94 7.56 -23.76 -2.51
CA ILE A 94 7.93 -22.76 -1.51
C ILE A 94 7.36 -23.09 -0.12
N PHE A 95 6.07 -23.44 -0.06
CA PHE A 95 5.39 -23.68 1.21
C PHE A 95 5.53 -25.14 1.69
N GLY A 96 5.77 -26.07 0.76
CA GLY A 96 5.69 -27.51 1.02
C GLY A 96 4.23 -27.98 1.11
N GLU A 97 4.03 -29.28 0.95
CA GLU A 97 2.69 -29.89 0.81
C GLU A 97 1.71 -29.49 1.93
N GLU A 98 2.10 -29.68 3.20
CA GLU A 98 1.24 -29.43 4.35
C GLU A 98 0.79 -27.97 4.45
N LYS A 99 1.72 -27.00 4.30
CA LYS A 99 1.41 -25.57 4.43
C LYS A 99 0.62 -25.08 3.22
N SER A 100 0.93 -25.57 2.02
CA SER A 100 0.16 -25.25 0.82
C SER A 100 -1.28 -25.73 0.95
N GLN A 101 -1.50 -26.96 1.43
CA GLN A 101 -2.85 -27.48 1.70
C GLN A 101 -3.56 -26.66 2.77
N THR A 102 -2.88 -26.37 3.88
CA THR A 102 -3.42 -25.55 4.97
C THR A 102 -3.85 -24.16 4.47
N LEU A 103 -2.99 -23.46 3.75
CA LEU A 103 -3.28 -22.12 3.25
C LEU A 103 -4.42 -22.13 2.22
N LYS A 104 -4.45 -23.11 1.31
CA LYS A 104 -5.57 -23.31 0.37
C LYS A 104 -6.91 -23.57 1.08
N GLN A 105 -6.90 -24.26 2.22
CA GLN A 105 -8.11 -24.50 3.02
C GLN A 105 -8.53 -23.21 3.74
N ILE A 106 -7.59 -22.53 4.40
CA ILE A 106 -7.87 -21.30 5.14
C ILE A 106 -8.45 -20.20 4.24
N LEU A 107 -7.98 -20.06 3.00
CA LEU A 107 -8.53 -19.07 2.06
C LEU A 107 -10.02 -19.28 1.74
N LYS A 108 -10.55 -20.50 1.92
CA LYS A 108 -11.97 -20.82 1.72
C LYS A 108 -12.83 -20.54 2.96
N GLU A 109 -12.19 -20.26 4.09
CA GLU A 109 -12.85 -20.02 5.37
C GLU A 109 -13.31 -18.57 5.53
N SER A 110 -14.16 -18.33 6.53
CA SER A 110 -14.59 -16.96 6.88
C SER A 110 -13.40 -16.06 7.23
N HIS A 111 -13.50 -14.75 6.95
CA HIS A 111 -12.45 -13.78 7.29
C HIS A 111 -12.05 -13.84 8.77
N ASN A 112 -13.00 -14.15 9.66
CA ASN A 112 -12.70 -14.29 11.09
C ASN A 112 -11.86 -15.54 11.39
N THR A 113 -12.13 -16.65 10.69
CA THR A 113 -11.33 -17.88 10.77
C THR A 113 -9.91 -17.62 10.25
N GLN A 114 -9.78 -16.93 9.11
CA GLN A 114 -8.48 -16.58 8.53
C GLN A 114 -7.62 -15.76 9.50
N ARG A 115 -8.21 -14.73 10.14
CA ARG A 115 -7.50 -13.94 11.17
C ARG A 115 -7.11 -14.76 12.40
N LYS A 116 -7.99 -15.67 12.86
CA LYS A 116 -7.67 -16.55 13.99
C LYS A 116 -6.51 -17.48 13.64
N TRP A 117 -6.50 -18.04 12.43
CA TRP A 117 -5.38 -18.84 11.93
C TRP A 117 -4.09 -18.01 11.83
N ALA A 118 -4.14 -16.77 11.34
CA ALA A 118 -2.98 -15.90 11.33
C ALA A 118 -2.37 -15.72 12.74
N THR A 119 -3.20 -15.67 13.79
CA THR A 119 -2.72 -15.67 15.18
C THR A 119 -1.98 -16.96 15.55
N THR A 120 -2.44 -18.14 15.10
CA THR A 120 -1.82 -19.42 15.45
C THR A 120 -0.44 -19.62 14.81
N ILE A 121 -0.17 -18.95 13.70
CA ILE A 121 1.13 -18.96 13.04
C ILE A 121 2.00 -17.73 13.37
N SER A 122 1.51 -16.82 14.22
CA SER A 122 2.29 -15.71 14.76
C SER A 122 3.01 -16.13 16.05
N ILE A 123 4.13 -15.48 16.40
CA ILE A 123 4.89 -15.80 17.62
C ILE A 123 4.21 -15.15 18.84
N PRO A 124 3.81 -15.91 19.88
CA PRO A 124 3.29 -15.33 21.12
C PRO A 124 4.28 -14.36 21.77
N GLY A 125 3.81 -13.18 22.19
CA GLY A 125 4.67 -12.12 22.74
C GLY A 125 5.52 -11.37 21.69
N GLN A 126 5.58 -11.84 20.45
CA GLN A 126 6.21 -11.18 19.30
C GLN A 126 5.31 -11.28 18.07
N ALA A 127 4.02 -10.97 18.23
CA ALA A 127 3.00 -11.23 17.21
C ALA A 127 3.21 -10.48 15.88
N HIS A 128 4.18 -9.55 15.82
CA HIS A 128 4.61 -8.91 14.58
C HIS A 128 5.45 -9.85 13.69
N LYS A 129 5.91 -10.99 14.21
CA LYS A 129 6.63 -12.04 13.48
C LYS A 129 5.76 -13.28 13.30
N LEU A 130 5.90 -13.92 12.15
CA LEU A 130 5.41 -15.28 11.94
C LEU A 130 6.38 -16.29 12.56
N LYS A 131 5.89 -17.51 12.79
CA LYS A 131 6.75 -18.67 13.06
C LYS A 131 7.77 -18.83 11.92
N PRO A 132 9.01 -19.27 12.21
CA PRO A 132 10.11 -19.18 11.24
C PRO A 132 9.84 -19.85 9.89
N ASP A 133 9.17 -21.00 9.89
CA ASP A 133 8.83 -21.76 8.69
C ASP A 133 7.80 -21.04 7.80
N TRP A 134 6.81 -20.40 8.40
CA TRP A 134 5.85 -19.55 7.70
C TRP A 134 6.48 -18.25 7.21
N GLN A 135 7.27 -17.59 8.07
CA GLN A 135 8.02 -16.37 7.72
C GLN A 135 8.86 -16.61 6.46
N GLN A 136 9.67 -17.67 6.47
CA GLN A 136 10.54 -18.03 5.37
C GLN A 136 9.74 -18.30 4.09
N ALA A 137 8.63 -19.05 4.16
CA ALA A 137 7.82 -19.35 2.98
C ALA A 137 7.26 -18.08 2.32
N PHE A 138 6.69 -17.16 3.11
CA PHE A 138 6.20 -15.88 2.58
C PHE A 138 7.34 -15.01 2.02
N GLU A 139 8.47 -14.91 2.72
CA GLU A 139 9.62 -14.15 2.24
C GLU A 139 10.16 -14.70 0.90
N GLN A 140 10.23 -16.02 0.75
CA GLN A 140 10.62 -16.67 -0.50
C GLN A 140 9.62 -16.43 -1.62
N MET A 141 8.32 -16.52 -1.33
CA MET A 141 7.27 -16.18 -2.29
C MET A 141 7.39 -14.74 -2.77
N GLY A 142 7.66 -13.77 -1.89
CA GLY A 142 7.85 -12.37 -2.31
C GLY A 142 9.10 -12.11 -3.18
N LYS A 143 10.06 -13.05 -3.21
CA LYS A 143 11.25 -12.97 -4.07
C LYS A 143 10.98 -13.42 -5.50
N THR A 144 9.89 -14.16 -5.75
CA THR A 144 9.59 -14.65 -7.10
C THR A 144 9.11 -13.52 -7.99
N LYS A 145 9.50 -13.56 -9.28
CA LYS A 145 9.12 -12.51 -10.24
C LYS A 145 7.60 -12.50 -10.47
N GLU A 146 7.03 -13.70 -10.43
CA GLU A 146 5.62 -14.02 -10.58
C GLU A 146 4.80 -13.38 -9.46
N ASN A 147 5.22 -13.53 -8.19
CA ASN A 147 4.52 -12.90 -7.07
C ASN A 147 4.65 -11.37 -7.11
N GLN A 148 5.84 -10.84 -7.42
CA GLN A 148 6.05 -9.40 -7.56
C GLN A 148 5.19 -8.80 -8.67
N GLN A 149 4.98 -9.51 -9.78
CA GLN A 149 4.08 -9.09 -10.85
C GLN A 149 2.63 -9.00 -10.36
N ILE A 150 2.17 -9.98 -9.59
CA ILE A 150 0.83 -9.94 -9.00
C ILE A 150 0.72 -8.77 -8.01
N GLN A 151 1.70 -8.56 -7.13
CA GLN A 151 1.69 -7.40 -6.22
C GLN A 151 1.61 -6.06 -6.97
N ARG A 152 2.37 -5.91 -8.08
CA ARG A 152 2.26 -4.72 -8.97
C ARG A 152 0.88 -4.56 -9.57
N LYS A 153 0.28 -5.65 -10.06
CA LYS A 153 -1.08 -5.66 -10.61
C LYS A 153 -2.11 -5.19 -9.56
N TYR A 154 -2.07 -5.76 -8.36
CA TYR A 154 -2.99 -5.38 -7.29
C TYR A 154 -2.72 -3.96 -6.74
N ALA A 155 -1.52 -3.42 -6.95
CA ALA A 155 -1.22 -2.03 -6.61
C ALA A 155 -1.87 -1.00 -7.54
N LEU A 156 -2.27 -1.39 -8.77
CA LEU A 156 -2.83 -0.45 -9.77
C LEU A 156 -4.08 0.27 -9.26
N VAL A 157 -4.94 -0.39 -8.48
CA VAL A 157 -6.13 0.27 -7.90
C VAL A 157 -5.76 1.42 -6.96
N TYR A 158 -4.68 1.30 -6.20
CA TYR A 158 -4.21 2.36 -5.31
C TYR A 158 -3.57 3.50 -6.08
N ILE A 159 -2.87 3.19 -7.19
CA ILE A 159 -2.32 4.20 -8.11
C ILE A 159 -3.45 4.97 -8.77
N GLU A 160 -4.49 4.30 -9.26
CA GLU A 160 -5.68 4.91 -9.87
C GLU A 160 -6.37 5.88 -8.89
N LEU A 161 -6.59 5.44 -7.66
CA LEU A 161 -7.16 6.28 -6.60
C LEU A 161 -6.26 7.49 -6.27
N ALA A 162 -4.94 7.29 -6.24
CA ALA A 162 -3.97 8.36 -6.02
C ALA A 162 -3.92 9.36 -7.19
N LEU A 163 -4.11 8.91 -8.42
CA LEU A 163 -4.23 9.77 -9.60
C LEU A 163 -5.51 10.61 -9.54
N GLY A 164 -6.65 9.98 -9.28
CA GLY A 164 -7.95 10.66 -9.20
C GLY A 164 -7.97 11.75 -8.12
N ILE A 165 -7.43 11.46 -6.94
CA ILE A 165 -7.36 12.45 -5.86
C ILE A 165 -6.34 13.55 -6.13
N SER A 166 -5.21 13.23 -6.75
CA SER A 166 -4.20 14.21 -7.17
C SER A 166 -4.78 15.18 -8.19
N GLN A 167 -5.53 14.69 -9.17
CA GLN A 167 -6.23 15.51 -10.16
C GLN A 167 -7.24 16.46 -9.49
N GLN A 168 -8.04 15.96 -8.54
CA GLN A 168 -9.03 16.77 -7.83
C GLN A 168 -8.42 17.88 -6.97
N LEU A 169 -7.18 17.69 -6.50
CA LEU A 169 -6.42 18.67 -5.72
C LEU A 169 -5.45 19.51 -6.58
N GLY A 170 -5.34 19.22 -7.88
CA GLY A 170 -4.43 19.91 -8.79
C GLY A 170 -2.96 19.60 -8.57
N ILE A 171 -2.63 18.50 -7.88
CA ILE A 171 -1.27 17.99 -7.73
C ILE A 171 -0.85 17.44 -9.11
N LYS A 172 0.39 17.71 -9.55
CA LYS A 172 0.92 17.31 -10.88
C LYS A 172 2.33 16.72 -10.87
N SER A 173 3.07 16.88 -9.78
CA SER A 173 4.47 16.45 -9.63
C SER A 173 4.62 15.04 -9.08
N THR A 174 5.45 14.19 -9.67
CA THR A 174 5.66 12.79 -9.26
C THR A 174 5.87 12.58 -7.74
N GLN A 175 6.53 13.50 -7.05
CA GLN A 175 6.64 13.48 -5.58
C GLN A 175 5.30 13.73 -4.85
N GLY A 176 4.46 14.64 -5.36
CA GLY A 176 3.09 14.80 -4.89
C GLY A 176 2.21 13.58 -5.18
N LEU A 177 2.41 12.88 -6.30
CA LEU A 177 1.74 11.60 -6.53
C LEU A 177 2.20 10.54 -5.52
N ALA A 178 3.48 10.48 -5.19
CA ALA A 178 3.99 9.59 -4.15
C ALA A 178 3.37 9.88 -2.77
N PHE A 179 3.18 11.15 -2.44
CA PHE A 179 2.47 11.56 -1.23
C PHE A 179 1.02 11.06 -1.24
N SER A 180 0.29 11.31 -2.35
CA SER A 180 -1.09 10.87 -2.50
C SER A 180 -1.21 9.35 -2.45
N PHE A 181 -0.27 8.64 -3.06
CA PHE A 181 -0.21 7.19 -3.07
C PHE A 181 0.02 6.62 -1.68
N ASP A 182 1.01 7.10 -0.91
CA ASP A 182 1.24 6.67 0.47
C ASP A 182 0.02 6.94 1.36
N GLN A 183 -0.67 8.08 1.17
CA GLN A 183 -1.91 8.40 1.88
C GLN A 183 -3.03 7.41 1.58
N ILE A 184 -3.24 7.08 0.29
CA ILE A 184 -4.30 6.16 -0.13
C ILE A 184 -4.01 4.73 0.34
N VAL A 185 -2.78 4.26 0.25
CA VAL A 185 -2.40 2.93 0.74
C VAL A 185 -2.65 2.79 2.24
N ASN A 186 -2.26 3.80 3.04
CA ASN A 186 -2.31 3.69 4.49
C ASN A 186 -3.68 4.02 5.11
N ASP A 187 -4.36 5.04 4.61
CA ASP A 187 -5.58 5.57 5.22
C ASP A 187 -6.82 5.46 4.30
N GLY A 188 -6.61 5.08 3.03
CA GLY A 188 -7.68 4.93 2.02
C GLY A 188 -8.34 6.24 1.55
N SER A 189 -8.10 7.35 2.25
CA SER A 189 -8.67 8.66 1.91
C SER A 189 -7.87 9.80 2.56
N PHE A 190 -8.13 11.05 2.15
CA PHE A 190 -7.61 12.21 2.86
C PHE A 190 -8.54 12.60 4.03
N PRO A 191 -8.00 12.87 5.22
CA PRO A 191 -8.79 13.39 6.32
C PRO A 191 -9.39 14.75 5.94
N GLN A 192 -10.66 14.96 6.29
CA GLN A 192 -11.34 16.24 6.05
C GLN A 192 -11.25 16.71 4.59
N TYR A 193 -11.37 15.78 3.64
CA TYR A 193 -11.17 16.06 2.21
C TYR A 193 -11.92 17.30 1.69
N LYS A 194 -13.15 17.55 2.16
CA LYS A 194 -13.93 18.74 1.78
C LYS A 194 -13.23 20.04 2.18
N ASP A 195 -12.64 20.09 3.37
CA ASP A 195 -11.94 21.27 3.90
C ASP A 195 -10.59 21.46 3.21
N VAL A 196 -9.85 20.36 2.99
CA VAL A 196 -8.63 20.36 2.17
C VAL A 196 -8.89 20.93 0.79
N LYS A 197 -9.90 20.40 0.08
CA LYS A 197 -10.27 20.84 -1.27
C LYS A 197 -10.67 22.31 -1.29
N LYS A 198 -11.46 22.76 -0.29
CA LYS A 198 -11.86 24.16 -0.15
C LYS A 198 -10.64 25.06 0.04
N GLU A 199 -9.70 24.69 0.90
CA GLU A 199 -8.53 25.52 1.17
C GLU A 199 -7.57 25.57 -0.01
N VAL A 200 -7.29 24.44 -0.66
CA VAL A 200 -6.49 24.40 -1.90
C VAL A 200 -7.15 25.25 -2.99
N GLY A 201 -8.47 25.12 -3.18
CA GLY A 201 -9.21 25.91 -4.15
C GLY A 201 -9.20 27.42 -3.87
N ALA A 202 -9.31 27.81 -2.60
CA ALA A 202 -9.28 29.22 -2.18
C ALA A 202 -7.93 29.90 -2.41
N ARG A 203 -6.83 29.13 -2.43
CA ARG A 203 -5.48 29.64 -2.67
C ARG A 203 -5.17 29.87 -4.15
N GLY A 204 -5.95 29.30 -5.06
CA GLY A 204 -5.77 29.48 -6.50
C GLY A 204 -4.53 28.78 -7.06
N ASN A 205 -3.68 29.52 -7.78
CA ASN A 205 -2.51 28.97 -8.49
C ASN A 205 -1.30 28.83 -7.57
N ILE A 206 -1.35 27.86 -6.67
CA ILE A 206 -0.22 27.45 -5.82
C ILE A 206 0.57 26.31 -6.47
N ASP A 207 1.80 26.07 -6.01
CA ASP A 207 2.58 24.91 -6.44
C ASP A 207 2.19 23.65 -5.64
N ASP A 208 2.73 22.50 -6.04
CA ASP A 208 2.43 21.23 -5.37
C ASP A 208 2.96 21.19 -3.94
N LYS A 209 4.08 21.86 -3.65
CA LYS A 209 4.64 21.88 -2.31
C LYS A 209 3.68 22.58 -1.35
N GLU A 210 3.12 23.71 -1.77
CA GLU A 210 2.09 24.41 -0.99
C GLU A 210 0.81 23.57 -0.84
N ARG A 211 0.36 22.86 -1.89
CA ARG A 211 -0.78 21.92 -1.79
C ARG A 211 -0.54 20.84 -0.74
N LEU A 212 0.62 20.18 -0.77
CA LEU A 212 0.95 19.13 0.18
C LEU A 212 1.12 19.68 1.61
N GLN A 213 1.64 20.90 1.75
CA GLN A 213 1.72 21.56 3.07
C GLN A 213 0.32 21.81 3.66
N ILE A 214 -0.65 22.22 2.85
CA ILE A 214 -2.05 22.36 3.28
C ILE A 214 -2.55 21.01 3.78
N ILE A 215 -2.41 19.95 2.98
CA ILE A 215 -2.85 18.60 3.30
C ILE A 215 -2.22 18.08 4.59
N LEU A 216 -0.91 18.25 4.78
CA LEU A 216 -0.19 17.79 5.97
C LEU A 216 -0.78 18.33 7.28
N ARG A 217 -1.36 19.53 7.28
CA ARG A 217 -1.99 20.12 8.48
C ARG A 217 -3.26 19.38 8.90
N PHE A 218 -3.91 18.67 7.98
CA PHE A 218 -5.09 17.85 8.26
C PHE A 218 -4.75 16.41 8.67
N ILE A 219 -3.50 15.98 8.46
CA ILE A 219 -3.04 14.66 8.89
C ILE A 219 -2.68 14.72 10.37
N LYS A 220 -3.32 13.85 11.17
CA LYS A 220 -3.08 13.78 12.61
C LYS A 220 -1.61 13.41 12.88
N LYS A 221 -0.94 14.17 13.76
CA LYS A 221 0.42 13.89 14.24
C LYS A 221 0.56 12.45 14.77
N GLY A 222 1.69 11.83 14.45
CA GLY A 222 2.02 10.43 14.74
C GLY A 222 2.67 9.77 13.52
N VAL A 223 2.77 8.44 13.54
CA VAL A 223 3.49 7.65 12.51
C VAL A 223 3.00 7.96 11.08
N GLN A 224 1.69 8.12 10.88
CA GLN A 224 1.14 8.45 9.56
C GLN A 224 1.60 9.84 9.10
N TYR A 225 1.57 10.84 9.98
CA TYR A 225 2.10 12.17 9.67
C TYR A 225 3.59 12.14 9.34
N GLU A 226 4.40 11.41 10.13
CA GLU A 226 5.86 11.34 9.95
C GLU A 226 6.24 10.81 8.55
N ARG A 227 5.54 9.80 8.05
CA ARG A 227 5.75 9.25 6.70
C ARG A 227 5.47 10.29 5.61
N ARG A 228 4.31 10.95 5.67
CA ARG A 228 3.93 11.97 4.67
C ARG A 228 4.82 13.20 4.76
N ASP A 229 5.24 13.59 5.96
CA ASP A 229 6.18 14.69 6.17
C ASP A 229 7.56 14.37 5.56
N LEU A 230 8.03 13.12 5.69
CA LEU A 230 9.26 12.67 5.04
C LEU A 230 9.14 12.71 3.52
N ILE A 231 8.05 12.19 2.94
CA ILE A 231 7.80 12.27 1.48
C ILE A 231 7.74 13.74 1.05
N PHE A 232 7.04 14.60 1.79
CA PHE A 232 6.94 16.03 1.50
C PHE A 232 8.31 16.73 1.52
N ARG A 233 9.13 16.48 2.54
CA ARG A 233 10.49 17.03 2.65
C ARG A 233 11.47 16.40 1.65
N GLY A 234 11.16 15.20 1.18
CA GLY A 234 11.98 14.39 0.28
C GLY A 234 13.15 13.68 0.97
N SER A 235 13.34 13.86 2.27
CA SER A 235 14.37 13.14 3.02
C SER A 235 14.19 13.20 4.54
N GLY A 236 14.86 12.30 5.26
CA GLY A 236 15.00 12.33 6.71
C GLY A 236 15.15 10.93 7.31
N LEU A 237 15.04 10.83 8.64
CA LEU A 237 15.16 9.55 9.34
C LEU A 237 13.77 8.97 9.65
N TYR A 238 13.60 7.68 9.36
CA TYR A 238 12.41 6.90 9.74
C TYR A 238 12.83 5.63 10.48
N PHE A 239 12.55 5.55 11.78
CA PHE A 239 13.00 4.45 12.65
C PHE A 239 14.48 4.07 12.46
N GLY A 240 15.35 5.08 12.38
CA GLY A 240 16.80 4.89 12.21
C GLY A 240 17.27 4.63 10.77
N ARG A 241 16.36 4.51 9.80
CA ARG A 241 16.70 4.36 8.38
C ARG A 241 16.69 5.71 7.67
N ASP A 242 17.67 5.94 6.81
CA ASP A 242 17.78 7.15 5.99
C ASP A 242 16.84 7.05 4.79
N TYR A 243 15.78 7.85 4.81
CA TYR A 243 14.84 8.01 3.72
C TYR A 243 15.32 9.15 2.81
N LYS A 244 15.41 8.87 1.51
CA LYS A 244 15.67 9.89 0.47
C LYS A 244 14.81 9.59 -0.73
N ILE A 245 13.93 10.52 -1.07
CA ILE A 245 13.02 10.35 -2.21
C ILE A 245 13.77 10.26 -3.54
N ASN A 246 14.94 10.89 -3.63
CA ASN A 246 15.81 10.82 -4.81
C ASN A 246 16.39 9.42 -5.08
N ASN A 247 16.24 8.48 -4.15
CA ASN A 247 16.58 7.06 -4.41
C ASN A 247 15.57 6.41 -5.38
N TYR A 248 14.41 7.03 -5.61
CA TYR A 248 13.34 6.58 -6.49
C TYR A 248 13.27 7.56 -7.68
N GLY A 249 14.16 7.36 -8.65
CA GLY A 249 14.63 8.40 -9.57
C GLY A 249 13.57 9.24 -10.31
N GLN A 250 12.34 8.75 -10.50
CA GLN A 250 11.27 9.53 -11.12
C GLN A 250 10.62 10.54 -10.17
N LEU A 251 10.70 10.36 -8.85
CA LEU A 251 10.00 11.15 -7.85
C LEU A 251 10.68 12.49 -7.59
N SER A 252 10.06 13.57 -8.07
CA SER A 252 10.52 14.95 -7.90
C SER A 252 9.39 15.96 -8.05
N TYR A 253 9.46 17.08 -7.32
CA TYR A 253 8.58 18.24 -7.55
C TYR A 253 8.71 18.87 -8.94
N ARG A 254 9.80 18.60 -9.67
CA ARG A 254 10.06 19.19 -11.00
C ARG A 254 9.51 18.37 -12.16
N ASN A 255 9.15 17.10 -11.92
CA ASN A 255 8.69 16.18 -12.95
C ASN A 255 7.18 15.95 -12.80
N ASN A 256 6.44 16.02 -13.90
CA ASN A 256 5.00 15.75 -13.91
C ASN A 256 4.69 14.39 -14.55
N TRP A 257 3.70 13.67 -14.02
CA TRP A 257 3.39 12.27 -14.39
C TRP A 257 2.52 12.09 -15.65
N ARG A 258 2.54 13.09 -16.56
CA ARG A 258 1.67 13.30 -17.75
C ARG A 258 0.73 12.16 -18.11
#